data_AF-A0A495JS36-F1
#
_entry.id   AF-A0A495JS36-F1
#
_cell.length_a   1.000
_cell.length_b   1.000
_cell.length_c   1.000
_cell.angle_alpha   90.00
_cell.angle_beta   90.00
_cell.angle_gamma   90.00
#
_symmetry.space_group_name_H-M   'P 1'
#
loop_
_entity.id
_entity.type
_entity.pdbx_description
1 polymer ?
#
loop_
_entity_poly.entity_id
_entity_poly.type
_entity_poly.pdbx_seq_one_letter_code
_entity_poly.pdbx_strand_id
1 'polypeptide(L)' 'MASEDYEGRKIQVVSFDDATSDERIVEFIDPAVSSAESVVAVFNRGSDWRDARVSINPRLDGVSAEFLIWALNIARRVM' A
#
# COMPACT_ATOMS: atom_id res chain seq x y z
N MET A 1 8.83 1.30 8.92
CA MET A 1 7.74 0.30 8.96
C MET A 1 6.83 0.66 10.11
N ALA A 2 5.55 0.84 9.83
CA ALA A 2 4.50 1.08 10.82
C ALA A 2 3.48 -0.06 10.76
N SER A 3 2.62 -0.19 11.77
CA SER A 3 1.48 -1.10 11.72
C SER A 3 0.20 -0.32 11.91
N GLU A 4 -0.77 -0.54 11.03
CA GLU A 4 -2.08 0.09 11.06
C GLU A 4 -3.15 -0.98 11.30
N ASP A 5 -4.24 -0.58 11.96
CA ASP A 5 -5.37 -1.47 12.25
C ASP A 5 -6.42 -1.37 11.13
N TYR A 6 -6.84 -2.53 10.63
CA TYR A 6 -7.95 -2.66 9.70
C TYR A 6 -8.83 -3.84 10.14
N GLU A 7 -10.03 -3.55 10.63
CA GLU A 7 -11.00 -4.56 11.09
C GLU A 7 -10.40 -5.56 12.11
N GLY A 8 -9.56 -5.07 13.03
CA GLY A 8 -8.89 -5.91 14.02
C GLY A 8 -7.69 -6.70 13.50
N ARG A 9 -7.32 -6.52 12.22
CA ARG A 9 -6.11 -7.07 11.61
C ARG A 9 -4.99 -6.03 11.65
N LYS A 10 -3.78 -6.48 12.00
CA LYS A 10 -2.57 -5.66 11.99
C LYS A 10 -1.92 -5.71 10.62
N ILE A 11 -2.16 -4.67 9.82
CA ILE A 11 -1.56 -4.51 8.51
C ILE A 11 -0.21 -3.83 8.68
N GLN A 12 0.82 -4.37 8.05
CA GLN A 12 2.14 -3.75 8.04
C GLN A 12 2.20 -2.75 6.88
N VAL A 13 2.66 -1.54 7.19
CA VAL A 13 2.81 -0.45 6.22
C VAL A 13 4.29 -0.15 6.07
N VAL A 14 4.80 -0.38 4.86
CA VAL A 14 6.20 -0.17 4.50
C VAL A 14 6.26 0.99 3.53
N SER A 15 6.98 2.05 3.88
CA SER A 15 7.17 3.22 3.01
C SER A 15 8.65 3.38 2.70
N PHE A 16 8.99 3.57 1.44
CA PHE A 16 10.36 3.80 0.98
C PHE A 16 10.36 4.54 -0.35
N ASP A 17 11.47 5.20 -0.65
CA ASP A 17 11.71 5.82 -1.95
C ASP A 17 12.58 4.88 -2.80
N ASP A 18 12.19 4.60 -4.04
CA ASP A 18 12.98 3.85 -5.01
C ASP A 18 13.95 4.79 -5.72
N ALA A 19 15.22 4.67 -5.33
CA ALA A 19 16.31 5.49 -5.86
C ALA A 19 16.55 5.33 -7.37
N THR A 20 16.01 4.28 -8.01
CA THR A 20 16.20 4.05 -9.44
C THR A 20 15.13 4.69 -10.31
N SER A 21 13.93 4.87 -9.76
CA SER A 21 12.75 5.35 -10.50
C SER A 21 12.22 6.71 -9.99
N ASP A 22 12.81 7.24 -8.91
CA ASP A 22 12.33 8.44 -8.20
C ASP A 22 10.86 8.29 -7.75
N GLU A 23 10.49 7.06 -7.38
CA GLU A 23 9.15 6.71 -6.90
C GLU A 23 9.10 6.69 -5.38
N ARG A 24 8.09 7.33 -4.80
CA ARG A 24 7.70 7.03 -3.42
C ARG A 24 6.71 5.88 -3.41
N ILE A 25 7.01 4.83 -2.65
CA ILE A 25 6.25 3.59 -2.61
C ILE A 25 5.76 3.33 -1.18
N VAL A 26 4.48 2.96 -1.05
CA VAL A 26 3.85 2.49 0.19
C VAL A 26 3.24 1.11 -0.06
N GLU A 27 3.72 0.09 0.63
CA GLU A 27 3.23 -1.28 0.57
C GLU A 27 2.42 -1.65 1.80
N PHE A 28 1.34 -2.39 1.58
CA PHE A 28 0.44 -2.91 2.61
C PHE A 28 0.54 -4.43 2.63
N ILE A 29 1.18 -4.96 3.67
CA ILE A 29 1.35 -6.41 3.87
C ILE A 29 0.36 -6.86 4.95
N ASP A 30 -0.53 -7.78 4.59
CA ASP A 30 -1.51 -8.36 5.49
C ASP A 30 -1.07 -9.78 5.89
N PRO A 31 -0.62 -9.99 7.14
CA PRO A 31 -0.16 -11.31 7.59
C PRO A 31 -1.21 -12.42 7.52
N ALA A 32 -2.51 -12.07 7.43
CA ALA A 32 -3.58 -13.05 7.25
C ALA A 32 -3.66 -13.58 5.81
N VAL A 33 -3.07 -12.87 4.85
CA VAL A 33 -3.02 -13.22 3.42
C VAL A 33 -1.62 -13.68 3.01
N SER A 34 -0.59 -12.91 3.38
CA SER A 34 0.82 -13.21 3.11
C SER A 34 1.71 -12.52 4.14
N SER A 35 2.74 -13.22 4.61
CA SER A 35 3.70 -12.66 5.57
C SER A 35 4.84 -11.87 4.92
N ALA A 36 4.99 -11.95 3.59
CA ALA A 36 6.15 -11.40 2.88
C ALA A 36 5.79 -10.59 1.63
N GLU A 37 4.55 -10.70 1.13
CA GLU A 37 4.15 -10.04 -0.11
C GLU A 37 3.12 -8.95 0.16
N SER A 38 3.30 -7.83 -0.52
CA SER A 38 2.32 -6.75 -0.53
C SER A 38 0.99 -7.26 -1.11
N VAL A 39 -0.11 -6.86 -0.48
CA VAL A 39 -1.48 -7.06 -0.96
C VAL A 39 -1.87 -5.90 -1.88
N VAL A 40 -1.51 -4.68 -1.48
CA VAL A 40 -1.66 -3.44 -2.25
C VAL A 40 -0.38 -2.63 -2.12
N ALA A 41 0.12 -2.11 -3.23
CA ALA A 41 1.14 -1.06 -3.23
C ALA A 41 0.57 0.22 -3.85
N VAL A 42 0.88 1.36 -3.26
CA VAL A 42 0.60 2.67 -3.83
C VAL A 42 1.93 3.34 -4.11
N PHE A 43 2.13 3.80 -5.34
CA PHE A 43 3.38 4.43 -5.75
C PHE A 43 3.11 5.74 -6.48
N ASN A 44 4.00 6.71 -6.32
CA ASN A 44 3.89 8.01 -6.96
C ASN A 44 5.25 8.48 -7.50
N ARG A 45 5.26 8.90 -8.77
CA ARG A 45 6.41 9.51 -9.46
C ARG A 45 6.37 11.04 -9.44
N GLY A 46 5.25 11.63 -9.01
CA GLY A 46 5.01 13.06 -8.99
C GLY A 46 4.85 13.58 -7.57
N SER A 47 4.80 14.91 -7.46
CA SER A 47 4.46 15.59 -6.20
C SER A 47 2.96 15.68 -5.94
N ASP A 48 2.13 15.31 -6.92
CA ASP A 48 0.67 15.36 -6.83
C ASP A 48 0.08 13.96 -6.67
N TRP A 49 -0.90 13.83 -5.78
CA TRP A 49 -1.64 12.59 -5.57
C TRP A 49 -2.41 12.10 -6.80
N ARG A 50 -2.71 12.98 -7.75
CA ARG A 50 -3.35 12.63 -9.03
C ARG A 50 -2.49 11.71 -9.90
N ASP A 51 -1.17 11.74 -9.69
CA ASP A 51 -0.21 10.91 -10.42
C ASP A 51 0.03 9.56 -9.73
N ALA A 52 -0.48 9.39 -8.51
CA ALA A 52 -0.37 8.14 -7.78
C ALA A 52 -1.06 6.99 -8.53
N ARG A 53 -0.46 5.81 -8.40
CA ARG A 53 -0.92 4.56 -8.99
C ARG A 53 -1.05 3.50 -7.91
N VAL A 54 -1.95 2.57 -8.16
CA VAL A 54 -2.22 1.44 -7.27
C VAL A 54 -1.85 0.17 -8.02
N SER A 55 -1.09 -0.70 -7.36
CA SER A 55 -0.85 -2.07 -7.77
C SER A 55 -1.51 -3.00 -6.78
N ILE A 56 -2.26 -3.99 -7.28
CA ILE A 56 -2.87 -5.05 -6.47
C ILE A 56 -2.15 -6.35 -6.81
N ASN A 57 -1.83 -7.15 -5.81
CA ASN A 57 -1.13 -8.41 -6.01
C ASN A 57 -1.93 -9.34 -6.95
N PRO A 58 -1.40 -9.72 -8.12
CA PRO A 58 -2.13 -10.50 -9.12
C PRO A 58 -2.36 -11.96 -8.71
N ARG A 59 -1.75 -12.43 -7.61
CA ARG A 59 -2.01 -13.77 -7.06
C ARG A 59 -3.26 -13.81 -6.19
N LEU A 60 -3.84 -12.66 -5.88
CA LEU A 60 -5.11 -12.55 -5.20
C LEU A 60 -6.22 -12.38 -6.24
N ASP A 61 -7.41 -12.91 -5.95
CA ASP A 61 -8.61 -12.69 -6.77
C ASP A 61 -9.11 -11.22 -6.75
N GLY A 62 -8.46 -10.40 -5.92
CA GLY A 62 -8.72 -8.99 -5.74
C GLY A 62 -8.55 -8.59 -4.28
N VAL A 63 -8.94 -7.35 -3.99
CA VAL A 63 -9.08 -6.83 -2.63
C VAL A 63 -10.45 -6.18 -2.51
N SER A 64 -11.01 -6.13 -1.30
CA SER A 64 -12.26 -5.40 -1.10
C SER A 64 -12.05 -3.91 -1.41
N ALA A 65 -13.07 -3.28 -1.99
CA ALA A 65 -13.03 -1.84 -2.25
C ALA A 65 -12.83 -1.03 -0.95
N GLU A 66 -13.38 -1.51 0.15
CA GLU A 66 -13.22 -0.91 1.48
C GLU A 66 -11.77 -0.95 1.98
N PHE A 67 -11.09 -2.10 1.84
CA PHE A 67 -9.67 -2.20 2.15
C PHE A 67 -8.84 -1.26 1.28
N LEU A 68 -9.16 -1.18 -0.01
CA LEU A 68 -8.45 -0.27 -0.93
C LEU A 68 -8.64 1.20 -0.51
N ILE A 69 -9.86 1.62 -0.18
CA ILE A 69 -10.15 2.99 0.29
C ILE A 69 -9.37 3.30 1.58
N TRP A 70 -9.37 2.37 2.53
CA TRP A 70 -8.59 2.49 3.76
C TRP A 70 -7.10 2.63 3.47
N ALA A 71 -6.53 1.77 2.61
CA ALA A 71 -5.12 1.80 2.25
C ALA A 71 -4.75 3.13 1.57
N LEU A 72 -5.58 3.63 0.65
CA LEU A 72 -5.38 4.94 0.00
C LEU A 72 -5.38 6.09 1.01
N ASN A 73 -6.25 6.05 2.02
CA ASN A 73 -6.29 7.06 3.07
C ASN A 73 -5.05 7.04 3.97
N ILE A 74 -4.42 5.88 4.18
CA ILE A 74 -3.15 5.76 4.91
C ILE A 74 -2.00 6.25 4.02
N ALA A 75 -1.93 5.77 2.78
CA ALA A 75 -0.88 6.12 1.83
C ALA A 75 -0.79 7.65 1.62
N ARG A 76 -1.93 8.34 1.54
CA ARG A 76 -2.01 9.81 1.43
C ARG A 76 -1.51 10.58 2.67
N ARG A 77 -1.47 9.95 3.85
CA ARG A 77 -0.91 10.57 5.07
C ARG A 77 0.60 10.38 5.17
N VAL A 78 1.11 9.32 4.57
CA VAL A 78 2.51 8.90 4.67
C VAL A 78 3.35 9.49 3.54
N MET A 79 2.76 9.66 2.35
CA MET A 79 3.40 10.30 1.19
C MET A 79 3.25 11.82 1.21
#